data_AF-A0A0B4ESX8-F1
#
_entry.id   AF-A0A0B4ESX8-F1
#
_cell.length_a   1.000
_cell.length_b   1.000
_cell.length_c   1.000
_cell.angle_alpha   90.00
_cell.angle_beta   90.00
_cell.angle_gamma   90.00
#
_symmetry.space_group_name_H-M   'P 1'
#
loop_
_entity.id
_entity.type
_entity.pdbx_description
1 polymer ?
#
loop_
_entity_poly.entity_id
_entity_poly.type
_entity_poly.pdbx_seq_one_letter_code
_entity_poly.pdbx_strand_id
1 'polypeptide(L)'
;MFTLMNHLLNNIGYIIAAAFLFTKIKSAIESLSKEERRDHIIYVLFFSALAIAGTYIGLDYKGSILNTRNIGVITGGLLLGPQVGILAGIFSALHRILIPIGEATEIPCAIATVLAGVFSGYLHNRYRESAKPMIGFFLAIIVESISMILILVFSSNFKDGLDIVKSIYFPMSFMNSLGVYALISIIQNTLSSMEVSAGKQAKIALEIANKTLPYFQKGESLDSVCKIILESLEAKAVAITDLEKIRASYVVEGIPRIEKQIFKAL
;
A
#
# COMPACT_ATOMS: atom_id res chain seq x y z
N MET A 1 25.49 3.74 -18.10
CA MET A 1 24.13 3.14 -18.20
C MET A 1 23.90 2.09 -17.12
N PHE A 2 24.69 1.03 -17.04
CA PHE A 2 24.54 -0.02 -16.00
C PHE A 2 24.55 0.52 -14.55
N THR A 3 25.47 1.44 -14.23
CA THR A 3 25.53 2.09 -12.89
C THR A 3 24.26 2.87 -12.55
N LEU A 4 23.68 3.56 -13.54
CA LEU A 4 22.45 4.34 -13.35
C LEU A 4 21.25 3.40 -13.09
N MET A 5 21.16 2.31 -13.86
CA MET A 5 20.11 1.30 -13.68
C MET A 5 20.23 0.59 -12.33
N ASN A 6 21.43 0.21 -11.89
CA ASN A 6 21.62 -0.42 -10.58
C ASN A 6 21.21 0.51 -9.43
N HIS A 7 21.55 1.79 -9.54
CA HIS A 7 21.16 2.77 -8.52
C HIS A 7 19.64 2.93 -8.46
N LEU A 8 18.98 3.08 -9.61
CA LEU A 8 17.52 3.13 -9.68
C LEU A 8 16.85 1.85 -9.17
N LEU A 9 17.43 0.68 -9.44
CA LEU A 9 16.94 -0.61 -8.93
C LEU A 9 17.00 -0.68 -7.40
N ASN A 10 18.11 -0.24 -6.80
CA ASN A 10 18.22 -0.15 -5.34
C ASN A 10 17.17 0.81 -4.76
N ASN A 11 16.94 1.95 -5.42
CA ASN A 11 15.94 2.93 -5.01
C ASN A 11 14.52 2.35 -5.06
N ILE A 12 14.20 1.58 -6.09
CA ILE A 12 12.94 0.83 -6.17
C ILE A 12 12.84 -0.16 -5.00
N GLY A 13 13.93 -0.88 -4.68
CA GLY A 13 13.98 -1.80 -3.54
C GLY A 13 13.60 -1.12 -2.21
N TYR A 14 14.16 0.05 -1.94
CA TYR A 14 13.82 0.83 -0.74
C TYR A 14 12.36 1.28 -0.71
N ILE A 15 11.84 1.78 -1.85
CA ILE A 15 10.44 2.21 -1.97
C ILE A 15 9.48 1.03 -1.75
N ILE A 16 9.77 -0.11 -2.38
CA ILE A 16 8.96 -1.32 -2.23
C ILE A 16 8.99 -1.81 -0.79
N ALA A 17 10.16 -1.82 -0.15
CA ALA A 17 10.28 -2.22 1.26
C ALA A 17 9.46 -1.29 2.18
N ALA A 18 9.56 0.03 1.99
CA ALA A 18 8.78 1.00 2.76
C ALA A 18 7.27 0.82 2.59
N ALA A 19 6.81 0.60 1.35
CA ALA A 19 5.40 0.34 1.06
C ALA A 19 4.92 -1.01 1.60
N PHE A 20 5.75 -2.04 1.55
CA PHE A 20 5.41 -3.33 2.15
C PHE A 20 5.29 -3.23 3.67
N LEU A 21 6.17 -2.48 4.34
CA LEU A 21 6.03 -2.23 5.77
C LEU A 21 4.73 -1.46 6.07
N PHE A 22 4.37 -0.50 5.23
CA PHE A 22 3.10 0.22 5.35
C PHE A 22 1.89 -0.72 5.25
N THR A 23 1.89 -1.69 4.33
CA THR A 23 0.81 -2.69 4.24
C THR A 23 0.76 -3.66 5.43
N LYS A 24 1.76 -3.69 6.32
CA LYS A 24 1.70 -4.48 7.57
C LYS A 24 1.11 -3.72 8.74
N ILE A 25 0.93 -2.41 8.63
CA ILE A 25 0.33 -1.60 9.69
C ILE A 25 -1.19 -1.82 9.65
N LYS A 26 -1.75 -2.45 10.68
CA LYS A 26 -3.19 -2.79 10.77
C LYS A 26 -4.10 -1.57 10.50
N SER A 27 -3.71 -0.41 11.02
CA SER A 27 -4.42 0.87 10.78
C SER A 27 -4.38 1.32 9.32
N ALA A 28 -3.33 1.02 8.56
CA ALA A 28 -3.25 1.37 7.14
C ALA A 28 -4.17 0.49 6.29
N ILE A 29 -4.41 -0.75 6.70
CA ILE A 29 -5.28 -1.70 5.98
C ILE A 29 -6.76 -1.47 6.30
N GLU A 30 -7.11 -1.23 7.57
CA GLU A 30 -8.50 -0.96 7.98
C GLU A 30 -9.03 0.36 7.39
N SER A 31 -8.12 1.28 7.13
CA SER A 31 -8.34 2.55 6.44
C SER A 31 -8.56 2.36 4.93
N LEU A 32 -8.19 1.19 4.37
CA LEU A 32 -8.26 0.88 2.93
C LEU A 32 -9.60 0.22 2.59
N SER A 33 -10.30 -0.30 3.61
CA SER A 33 -11.61 -0.94 3.51
C SER A 33 -12.78 -0.04 3.92
N LYS A 34 -12.51 1.14 4.51
CA LYS A 34 -13.53 2.12 4.91
C LYS A 34 -13.40 3.39 4.06
N GLU A 35 -14.49 3.79 3.40
CA GLU A 35 -14.62 5.06 2.65
C GLU A 35 -14.73 6.29 3.58
N GLU A 36 -14.00 6.33 4.70
CA GLU A 36 -14.02 7.49 5.59
C GLU A 36 -13.03 8.58 5.18
N ARG A 37 -13.47 9.84 5.29
CA ARG A 37 -12.72 11.03 4.86
C ARG A 37 -11.41 11.24 5.64
N ARG A 38 -11.29 10.62 6.82
CA ARG A 38 -10.11 10.72 7.72
C ARG A 38 -8.93 9.84 7.25
N ASP A 39 -9.25 8.75 6.56
CA ASP A 39 -8.31 7.76 6.03
C ASP A 39 -7.48 8.30 4.86
N HIS A 40 -8.07 9.21 4.09
CA HIS A 40 -7.42 9.86 2.94
C HIS A 40 -6.18 10.68 3.32
N ILE A 41 -6.14 11.28 4.51
CA ILE A 41 -5.00 12.11 4.95
C ILE A 41 -3.75 11.24 5.18
N ILE A 42 -3.90 10.07 5.80
CA ILE A 42 -2.78 9.15 6.08
C ILE A 42 -2.16 8.70 4.75
N TYR A 43 -2.98 8.41 3.74
CA TYR A 43 -2.49 8.04 2.42
C TYR A 43 -1.80 9.18 1.70
N VAL A 44 -2.37 10.39 1.73
CA VAL A 44 -1.73 11.56 1.15
C VAL A 44 -0.36 11.77 1.79
N LEU A 45 -0.26 11.72 3.12
CA LEU A 45 1.01 11.87 3.83
C LEU A 45 2.00 10.77 3.47
N PHE A 46 1.57 9.50 3.48
CA PHE A 46 2.42 8.37 3.17
C PHE A 46 2.96 8.41 1.74
N PHE A 47 2.10 8.59 0.74
CA PHE A 47 2.54 8.61 -0.66
C PHE A 47 3.32 9.88 -1.02
N SER A 48 3.04 11.01 -0.34
CA SER A 48 3.90 12.20 -0.43
C SER A 48 5.28 11.93 0.14
N ALA A 49 5.38 11.32 1.33
CA ALA A 49 6.65 10.97 1.95
C ALA A 49 7.43 9.96 1.10
N LEU A 50 6.76 8.97 0.51
CA LEU A 50 7.36 8.00 -0.40
C LEU A 50 7.93 8.68 -1.66
N ALA A 51 7.17 9.62 -2.25
CA ALA A 51 7.61 10.39 -3.42
C ALA A 51 8.79 11.33 -3.09
N ILE A 52 8.75 11.99 -1.94
CA ILE A 52 9.84 12.84 -1.44
C ILE A 52 11.09 12.00 -1.19
N ALA A 53 10.96 10.85 -0.51
CA ALA A 53 12.05 9.90 -0.31
C ALA A 53 12.65 9.46 -1.65
N GLY A 54 11.82 9.15 -2.64
CA GLY A 54 12.24 8.83 -4.02
C GLY A 54 13.05 9.92 -4.71
N THR A 55 12.97 11.17 -4.25
CA THR A 55 13.83 12.27 -4.69
C THR A 55 15.18 12.27 -3.98
N TYR A 56 15.17 12.12 -2.65
CA TYR A 56 16.40 12.15 -1.83
C TYR A 56 17.31 10.95 -2.05
N ILE A 57 16.75 9.76 -2.28
CA ILE A 57 17.53 8.58 -2.63
C ILE A 57 18.01 8.62 -4.09
N GLY A 58 17.56 9.61 -4.87
CA GLY A 58 17.94 9.78 -6.26
C GLY A 58 19.42 10.13 -6.44
N LEU A 59 19.94 9.89 -7.63
CA LEU A 59 21.31 10.19 -7.99
C LEU A 59 21.38 11.50 -8.76
N ASP A 60 22.21 12.44 -8.31
CA ASP A 60 22.56 13.60 -9.13
C ASP A 60 23.42 13.17 -10.31
N TYR A 61 22.96 13.50 -11.51
CA TYR A 61 23.63 13.26 -12.77
C TYR A 61 23.52 14.52 -13.63
N LYS A 62 24.65 15.22 -13.82
CA LYS A 62 24.76 16.42 -14.66
C LYS A 62 23.72 17.50 -14.29
N GLY A 63 23.47 17.71 -12.99
CA GLY A 63 22.50 18.71 -12.52
C GLY A 63 21.04 18.25 -12.65
N SER A 64 20.80 16.97 -12.91
CA SER A 64 19.48 16.35 -12.91
C SER A 64 19.45 15.19 -11.92
N ILE A 65 18.38 15.11 -11.12
CA ILE A 65 18.20 14.01 -10.17
C ILE A 65 17.49 12.84 -10.87
N LEU A 66 18.20 11.74 -11.09
CA LEU A 66 17.59 10.45 -11.45
C LEU A 66 16.86 9.93 -10.22
N ASN A 67 15.54 10.02 -10.25
CA ASN A 67 14.69 9.76 -9.11
C ASN A 67 13.62 8.71 -9.42
N THR A 68 13.01 8.23 -8.35
CA THR A 68 11.91 7.27 -8.39
C THR A 68 10.61 7.85 -7.82
N ARG A 69 10.49 9.19 -7.82
CA ARG A 69 9.39 9.94 -7.20
C ARG A 69 8.01 9.53 -7.71
N ASN A 70 7.90 9.42 -9.03
CA ASN A 70 6.62 9.17 -9.70
C ASN A 70 6.01 7.82 -9.30
N ILE A 71 6.81 6.88 -8.76
CA ILE A 71 6.29 5.61 -8.25
C ILE A 71 5.22 5.84 -7.19
N GLY A 72 5.53 6.64 -6.16
CA GLY A 72 4.58 6.91 -5.08
C GLY A 72 3.33 7.64 -5.57
N VAL A 73 3.50 8.69 -6.37
CA VAL A 73 2.39 9.52 -6.85
C VAL A 73 1.44 8.74 -7.76
N ILE A 74 1.98 7.97 -8.71
CA ILE A 74 1.17 7.18 -9.64
C ILE A 74 0.45 6.05 -8.91
N THR A 75 1.16 5.29 -8.06
CA THR A 75 0.55 4.20 -7.30
C THR A 75 -0.54 4.71 -6.36
N GLY A 76 -0.28 5.79 -5.62
CA GLY A 76 -1.26 6.39 -4.71
C GLY A 76 -2.51 6.86 -5.44
N GLY A 77 -2.37 7.57 -6.57
CA GLY A 77 -3.54 8.02 -7.33
C GLY A 77 -4.34 6.90 -7.99
N LEU A 78 -3.66 5.88 -8.54
CA LEU A 78 -4.33 4.79 -9.25
C LEU A 78 -5.02 3.80 -8.30
N LEU A 79 -4.46 3.57 -7.11
CA LEU A 79 -5.04 2.66 -6.11
C LEU A 79 -5.99 3.32 -5.13
N LEU A 80 -5.71 4.56 -4.72
CA LEU A 80 -6.42 5.23 -3.61
C LEU A 80 -7.18 6.49 -4.05
N GLY A 81 -7.24 6.74 -5.36
CA GLY A 81 -8.12 7.72 -5.95
C GLY A 81 -7.50 9.10 -6.17
N PRO A 82 -8.28 10.00 -6.82
CA PRO A 82 -7.78 11.27 -7.33
C PRO A 82 -7.27 12.21 -6.26
N GLN A 83 -7.88 12.20 -5.07
CA GLN A 83 -7.45 13.06 -3.96
C GLN A 83 -6.03 12.72 -3.51
N VAL A 84 -5.72 11.42 -3.37
CA VAL A 84 -4.39 10.95 -2.96
C VAL A 84 -3.36 11.27 -4.02
N GLY A 85 -3.64 10.95 -5.29
CA GLY A 85 -2.72 11.21 -6.41
C GLY A 85 -2.41 12.69 -6.59
N ILE A 86 -3.43 13.54 -6.63
CA ILE A 86 -3.27 14.98 -6.87
C ILE A 86 -2.51 15.64 -5.71
N LEU A 87 -2.92 15.38 -4.46
CA LEU A 87 -2.27 16.01 -3.30
C LEU A 87 -0.83 15.51 -3.11
N ALA A 88 -0.56 14.21 -3.32
CA ALA A 88 0.80 13.69 -3.27
C ALA A 88 1.67 14.26 -4.39
N GLY A 89 1.12 14.44 -5.59
CA GLY A 89 1.78 15.12 -6.70
C GLY A 89 2.14 16.57 -6.35
N ILE A 90 1.19 17.32 -5.79
CA ILE A 90 1.41 18.72 -5.38
C ILE A 90 2.47 18.81 -4.28
N PHE A 91 2.36 18.04 -3.20
CA PHE A 91 3.31 18.13 -2.09
C PHE A 91 4.73 17.72 -2.49
N SER A 92 4.88 16.68 -3.29
CA SER A 92 6.20 16.26 -3.78
C SER A 92 6.78 17.23 -4.83
N ALA A 93 5.94 17.86 -5.65
CA ALA A 93 6.36 18.91 -6.59
C ALA A 93 6.78 20.20 -5.86
N LEU A 94 6.00 20.64 -4.85
CA LEU A 94 6.37 21.78 -4.01
C LEU A 94 7.68 21.52 -3.27
N HIS A 95 7.82 20.35 -2.65
CA HIS A 95 9.07 19.94 -2.03
C HIS A 95 10.22 19.99 -3.04
N ARG A 96 10.00 19.55 -4.29
CA ARG A 96 11.03 19.58 -5.33
C ARG A 96 11.50 21.00 -5.69
N ILE A 97 10.59 21.95 -5.74
CA ILE A 97 10.91 23.36 -6.04
C ILE A 97 11.63 24.02 -4.87
N LEU A 98 11.37 23.59 -3.63
CA LEU A 98 11.95 24.19 -2.43
C LEU A 98 13.37 23.67 -2.08
N ILE A 99 13.85 22.59 -2.72
CA ILE A 99 15.17 22.03 -2.45
C ILE A 99 16.21 22.50 -3.49
N PRO A 100 17.42 22.91 -3.07
CA PRO A 100 18.45 23.46 -3.96
C PRO A 100 19.27 22.37 -4.69
N ILE A 101 18.67 21.22 -5.00
CA ILE A 101 19.38 20.07 -5.61
C ILE A 101 18.88 19.91 -7.04
N GLY A 102 19.76 19.88 -8.04
CA GLY A 102 19.36 19.64 -9.44
C GLY A 102 18.47 20.74 -10.03
N GLU A 103 18.81 22.00 -9.81
CA GLU A 103 18.05 23.20 -10.24
C GLU A 103 17.65 23.15 -11.73
N ALA A 104 18.51 22.56 -12.58
CA ALA A 104 18.28 22.49 -14.03
C ALA A 104 17.01 21.72 -14.44
N THR A 105 16.47 20.83 -13.58
CA THR A 105 15.28 20.02 -13.89
C THR A 105 14.13 20.18 -12.90
N GLU A 106 14.22 21.13 -11.97
CA GLU A 106 13.27 21.26 -10.87
C GLU A 106 11.85 21.59 -11.35
N ILE A 107 11.69 22.60 -12.22
CA ILE A 107 10.39 23.04 -12.74
C ILE A 107 9.79 21.99 -13.70
N PRO A 108 10.51 21.47 -14.71
CA PRO A 108 10.02 20.41 -15.58
C PRO A 108 9.51 19.18 -14.83
N CYS A 109 10.33 18.67 -13.89
CA CYS A 109 9.96 17.48 -13.12
C CYS A 109 8.80 17.77 -12.15
N ALA A 110 8.73 18.96 -11.53
CA ALA A 110 7.62 19.32 -10.66
C ALA A 110 6.28 19.34 -11.42
N ILE A 111 6.25 19.95 -12.61
CA ILE A 111 5.04 19.96 -13.47
C ILE A 111 4.63 18.54 -13.84
N ALA A 112 5.58 17.73 -14.31
CA ALA A 112 5.31 16.34 -14.68
C ALA A 112 4.82 15.50 -13.49
N THR A 113 5.35 15.72 -12.29
CA THR A 113 4.90 15.04 -11.06
C THR A 113 3.45 15.40 -10.70
N VAL A 114 3.04 16.67 -10.84
CA VAL A 114 1.63 17.06 -10.63
C VAL A 114 0.73 16.38 -11.67
N LEU A 115 1.13 16.38 -12.94
CA LEU A 115 0.40 15.69 -14.01
C LEU A 115 0.29 14.19 -13.76
N ALA A 116 1.34 13.56 -13.21
CA ALA A 116 1.31 12.16 -12.81
C ALA A 116 0.17 11.87 -11.83
N GLY A 117 0.00 12.73 -10.82
CA GLY A 117 -1.06 12.64 -9.83
C GLY A 117 -2.46 12.85 -10.41
N VAL A 118 -2.61 13.81 -11.33
CA VAL A 118 -3.86 14.07 -12.03
C VAL A 118 -4.25 12.88 -12.92
N PHE A 119 -3.31 12.39 -13.74
CA PHE A 119 -3.58 11.28 -14.65
C PHE A 119 -3.85 9.97 -13.92
N SER A 120 -3.05 9.63 -12.90
CA SER A 120 -3.26 8.40 -12.12
C SER A 120 -4.61 8.46 -11.39
N GLY A 121 -4.94 9.61 -10.81
CA GLY A 121 -6.22 9.87 -10.17
C GLY A 121 -7.41 9.74 -11.11
N TYR A 122 -7.31 10.30 -12.32
CA TYR A 122 -8.35 10.19 -13.34
C TYR A 122 -8.59 8.74 -13.79
N LEU A 123 -7.53 7.94 -13.88
CA LEU A 123 -7.62 6.54 -14.32
C LEU A 123 -8.07 5.57 -13.22
N HIS A 124 -8.13 6.01 -11.95
CA HIS A 124 -8.48 5.18 -10.79
C HIS A 124 -9.78 4.37 -10.97
N ASN A 125 -10.86 5.03 -11.40
CA ASN A 125 -12.19 4.43 -11.55
C ASN A 125 -12.48 3.90 -12.97
N ARG A 126 -11.51 3.98 -13.89
CA ARG A 126 -11.73 3.69 -15.31
C ARG A 126 -11.30 2.28 -15.71
N TYR A 127 -10.54 1.61 -14.87
CA TYR A 127 -10.00 0.28 -15.12
C TYR A 127 -10.25 -0.65 -13.94
N ARG A 128 -10.39 -1.95 -14.24
CA ARG A 128 -10.48 -3.01 -13.22
C ARG A 128 -9.17 -3.11 -12.44
N GLU A 129 -9.25 -3.51 -11.18
CA GLU A 129 -8.08 -3.70 -10.30
C GLU A 129 -6.97 -4.51 -10.97
N SER A 130 -7.30 -5.63 -11.63
CA SER A 130 -6.31 -6.49 -12.31
C SER A 130 -5.56 -5.83 -13.46
N ALA A 131 -6.10 -4.76 -14.05
CA ALA A 131 -5.44 -4.03 -15.13
C ALA A 131 -4.55 -2.89 -14.61
N LYS A 132 -4.75 -2.43 -13.36
CA LYS A 132 -4.05 -1.27 -12.80
C LYS A 132 -2.52 -1.40 -12.80
N PRO A 133 -1.88 -2.56 -12.53
CA PRO A 133 -0.43 -2.67 -12.64
C PRO A 133 0.10 -2.31 -14.04
N MET A 134 -0.53 -2.84 -15.09
CA MET A 134 -0.13 -2.56 -16.47
C MET A 134 -0.46 -1.13 -16.90
N ILE A 135 -1.62 -0.61 -16.48
CA ILE A 135 -1.98 0.81 -16.71
C ILE A 135 -0.95 1.73 -16.04
N GLY A 136 -0.55 1.43 -14.79
CA GLY A 136 0.49 2.16 -14.08
C GLY A 136 1.85 2.12 -14.77
N PHE A 137 2.26 0.95 -15.28
CA PHE A 137 3.49 0.79 -16.05
C PHE A 137 3.55 1.75 -17.26
N PHE A 138 2.51 1.75 -18.10
CA PHE A 138 2.45 2.61 -19.28
C PHE A 138 2.27 4.09 -18.91
N LEU A 139 1.50 4.38 -17.86
CA LEU A 139 1.32 5.76 -17.38
C LEU A 139 2.66 6.36 -16.93
N ALA A 140 3.51 5.59 -16.24
CA ALA A 140 4.83 6.06 -15.86
C ALA A 140 5.71 6.40 -17.08
N ILE A 141 5.66 5.61 -18.16
CA ILE A 141 6.36 5.94 -19.42
C ILE A 141 5.86 7.27 -19.99
N ILE A 142 4.54 7.49 -20.00
CA ILE A 142 3.92 8.72 -20.51
C ILE A 142 4.36 9.92 -19.69
N VAL A 143 4.27 9.82 -18.36
CA VAL A 143 4.69 10.88 -17.42
C VAL A 143 6.17 11.20 -17.59
N GLU A 144 7.05 10.20 -17.69
CA GLU A 144 8.49 10.43 -17.90
C GLU A 144 8.78 11.03 -19.28
N SER A 145 8.03 10.65 -20.31
CA SER A 145 8.14 11.29 -21.62
C SER A 145 7.79 12.78 -21.56
N ILE A 146 6.75 13.14 -20.80
CA ILE A 146 6.38 14.54 -20.55
C ILE A 146 7.51 15.26 -19.81
N SER A 147 8.09 14.65 -18.77
CA SER A 147 9.27 15.20 -18.07
C SER A 147 10.41 15.51 -19.04
N MET A 148 10.78 14.57 -19.91
CA MET A 148 11.88 14.77 -20.87
C MET A 148 11.60 15.89 -21.87
N ILE A 149 10.36 15.97 -22.38
CA ILE A 149 9.96 17.06 -23.27
C ILE A 149 10.06 18.41 -22.55
N LEU A 150 9.58 18.49 -21.30
CA LEU A 150 9.66 19.72 -20.51
C LEU A 150 11.12 20.09 -20.21
N ILE A 151 12.00 19.13 -19.95
CA ILE A 151 13.44 19.40 -19.77
C ILE A 151 14.03 20.05 -21.03
N LEU A 152 13.69 19.55 -22.23
CA LEU A 152 14.18 20.15 -23.48
C LEU A 152 13.64 21.56 -23.72
N VAL A 153 12.37 21.82 -23.37
CA VAL A 153 11.71 23.12 -23.56
C VAL A 153 12.24 24.18 -22.59
N PHE A 154 12.52 23.79 -21.34
CA PHE A 154 12.96 24.71 -20.28
C PHE A 154 14.48 24.84 -20.17
N SER A 155 15.26 23.98 -20.85
CA SER A 155 16.71 24.06 -20.82
C SER A 155 17.21 25.35 -21.50
N SER A 156 18.09 26.09 -20.83
CA SER A 156 18.73 27.28 -21.38
C SER A 156 19.59 27.00 -22.62
N ASN A 157 20.12 25.78 -22.73
CA ASN A 157 20.87 25.30 -23.89
C ASN A 157 20.35 23.93 -24.32
N PHE A 158 19.72 23.88 -25.49
CA PHE A 158 19.14 22.65 -26.05
C PHE A 158 20.13 21.49 -26.14
N LYS A 159 21.42 21.75 -26.42
CA LYS A 159 22.44 20.68 -26.51
C LYS A 159 22.66 20.00 -25.17
N ASP A 160 22.70 20.78 -24.08
CA ASP A 160 22.93 20.27 -22.73
C ASP A 160 21.71 19.50 -22.24
N GLY A 161 20.50 20.04 -22.47
CA GLY A 161 19.25 19.34 -22.20
C GLY A 161 19.13 18.01 -22.96
N LEU A 162 19.50 18.00 -24.24
CA LEU A 162 19.47 16.79 -25.07
C LEU A 162 20.46 15.73 -24.58
N ASP A 163 21.66 16.12 -24.14
CA ASP A 163 22.67 15.21 -23.61
C ASP A 163 22.20 14.54 -22.29
N ILE A 164 21.55 15.32 -21.42
CA ILE A 164 20.90 14.80 -20.20
C ILE A 164 19.79 13.81 -20.59
N VAL A 165 18.82 14.23 -21.42
CA VAL A 165 17.66 13.41 -21.79
C VAL A 165 18.09 12.08 -22.44
N LYS A 166 19.03 12.09 -23.38
CA LYS A 166 19.54 10.88 -24.01
C LYS A 166 20.17 9.89 -23.02
N SER A 167 20.80 10.42 -21.97
CA SER A 167 21.47 9.60 -20.96
C SER A 167 20.50 8.98 -19.96
N ILE A 168 19.42 9.69 -19.61
CA ILE A 168 18.55 9.32 -18.49
C ILE A 168 17.19 8.75 -18.91
N TYR A 169 16.68 9.08 -20.11
CA TYR A 169 15.30 8.75 -20.49
C TYR A 169 15.01 7.25 -20.39
N PHE A 170 15.82 6.42 -21.06
CA PHE A 170 15.61 4.97 -21.04
C PHE A 170 15.72 4.36 -19.64
N PRO A 171 16.83 4.55 -18.88
CA PRO A 171 16.95 3.93 -17.56
C PRO A 171 15.88 4.43 -16.59
N MET A 172 15.55 5.72 -16.59
CA MET A 172 14.58 6.29 -15.66
C MET A 172 13.14 5.89 -16.01
N SER A 173 12.74 5.98 -17.28
CA SER A 173 11.41 5.58 -17.74
C SER A 173 11.14 4.10 -17.45
N PHE A 174 12.08 3.22 -17.84
CA PHE A 174 11.91 1.79 -17.62
C PHE A 174 11.87 1.41 -16.13
N MET A 175 12.76 1.98 -15.31
CA MET A 175 12.82 1.69 -13.88
C MET A 175 11.60 2.22 -13.14
N ASN A 176 11.15 3.45 -13.42
CA ASN A 176 9.95 4.00 -12.79
C ASN A 176 8.70 3.21 -13.17
N SER A 177 8.57 2.80 -14.43
CA SER A 177 7.48 1.92 -14.87
C SER A 177 7.49 0.56 -14.18
N LEU A 178 8.66 -0.07 -14.08
CA LEU A 178 8.80 -1.34 -13.37
C LEU A 178 8.47 -1.20 -11.88
N GLY A 179 8.92 -0.12 -11.26
CA GLY A 179 8.66 0.18 -9.86
C GLY A 179 7.17 0.42 -9.58
N VAL A 180 6.47 1.18 -10.44
CA VAL A 180 5.01 1.35 -10.36
C VAL A 180 4.29 0.02 -10.49
N TYR A 181 4.63 -0.78 -11.50
CA TYR A 181 4.03 -2.09 -11.73
C TYR A 181 4.18 -3.01 -10.51
N ALA A 182 5.41 -3.11 -10.00
CA ALA A 182 5.74 -3.96 -8.86
C ALA A 182 5.00 -3.49 -7.60
N LEU A 183 5.01 -2.19 -7.32
CA LEU A 183 4.39 -1.63 -6.12
C LEU A 183 2.87 -1.85 -6.11
N ILE A 184 2.20 -1.60 -7.23
CA ILE A 184 0.76 -1.85 -7.36
C ILE A 184 0.46 -3.34 -7.16
N SER A 185 1.22 -4.22 -7.82
CA SER A 185 1.02 -5.67 -7.73
C SER A 185 1.18 -6.18 -6.30
N ILE A 186 2.19 -5.70 -5.56
CA ILE A 186 2.43 -6.09 -4.17
C ILE A 186 1.27 -5.64 -3.27
N ILE A 187 0.82 -4.39 -3.42
CA ILE A 187 -0.29 -3.87 -2.62
C ILE A 187 -1.57 -4.67 -2.89
N GLN A 188 -1.95 -4.87 -4.15
CA GLN A 188 -3.16 -5.61 -4.52
C GLN A 188 -3.10 -7.08 -4.08
N ASN A 189 -1.96 -7.76 -4.26
CA ASN A 189 -1.79 -9.15 -3.80
C ASN A 189 -1.88 -9.26 -2.28
N THR A 190 -1.40 -8.26 -1.55
CA THR A 190 -1.51 -8.22 -0.09
C THR A 190 -2.97 -8.05 0.34
N LEU A 191 -3.69 -7.11 -0.28
CA LEU A 191 -5.11 -6.85 -0.01
C LEU A 191 -5.99 -8.08 -0.32
N SER A 192 -5.85 -8.68 -1.49
CA SER A 192 -6.62 -9.86 -1.88
C SER A 192 -6.37 -11.06 -0.94
N SER A 193 -5.12 -11.25 -0.51
CA SER A 193 -4.77 -12.29 0.47
C SER A 193 -5.47 -12.07 1.83
N MET A 194 -5.61 -10.82 2.25
CA MET A 194 -6.31 -10.48 3.49
C MET A 194 -7.82 -10.67 3.37
N GLU A 195 -8.43 -10.31 2.25
CA GLU A 195 -9.85 -10.55 1.99
C GLU A 195 -10.18 -12.05 2.01
N VAL A 196 -9.33 -12.88 1.38
CA VAL A 196 -9.48 -14.35 1.42
C VAL A 196 -9.38 -14.88 2.85
N SER A 197 -8.44 -14.36 3.66
CA SER A 197 -8.30 -14.74 5.06
C SER A 197 -9.52 -14.36 5.91
N ALA A 198 -10.02 -13.13 5.75
CA ALA A 198 -11.22 -12.64 6.43
C ALA A 198 -12.46 -13.46 6.04
N GLY A 199 -12.60 -13.79 4.74
CA GLY A 199 -13.68 -14.66 4.26
C GLY A 199 -13.65 -16.06 4.86
N LYS A 200 -12.45 -16.66 5.02
CA LYS A 200 -12.29 -17.95 5.72
C LYS A 200 -12.72 -17.84 7.19
N GLN A 201 -12.33 -16.79 7.89
CA GLN A 201 -12.72 -16.57 9.29
C GLN A 201 -14.24 -16.39 9.44
N ALA A 202 -14.87 -15.60 8.56
CA ALA A 202 -16.33 -15.42 8.54
C ALA A 202 -17.07 -16.74 8.28
N LYS A 203 -16.54 -17.57 7.36
CA LYS A 203 -17.09 -18.91 7.09
C LYS A 203 -17.02 -19.80 8.32
N ILE A 204 -15.87 -19.86 8.99
CA ILE A 204 -15.70 -20.65 10.23
C ILE A 204 -16.67 -20.17 11.31
N ALA A 205 -16.81 -18.85 11.51
CA ALA A 205 -17.74 -18.29 12.47
C ALA A 205 -19.21 -18.68 12.17
N LEU A 206 -19.63 -18.64 10.90
CA LEU A 206 -20.96 -19.07 10.48
C LEU A 206 -21.18 -20.58 10.66
N GLU A 207 -20.17 -21.40 10.36
CA GLU A 207 -20.22 -22.84 10.61
C GLU A 207 -20.37 -23.15 12.10
N ILE A 208 -19.62 -22.46 12.96
CA ILE A 208 -19.76 -22.57 14.42
C ILE A 208 -21.17 -22.17 14.85
N ALA A 209 -21.67 -21.03 14.38
CA ALA A 209 -23.02 -20.56 14.72
C ALA A 209 -24.08 -21.60 14.33
N ASN A 210 -24.02 -22.14 13.10
CA ASN A 210 -24.95 -23.15 12.62
C ASN A 210 -24.86 -24.46 13.40
N LYS A 211 -23.65 -24.94 13.74
CA LYS A 211 -23.46 -26.16 14.54
C LYS A 211 -23.92 -25.99 15.98
N THR A 212 -23.80 -24.79 16.54
CA THR A 212 -24.12 -24.53 17.96
C THR A 212 -25.57 -24.11 18.19
N LEU A 213 -26.27 -23.56 17.18
CA LEU A 213 -27.65 -23.09 17.29
C LEU A 213 -28.65 -24.13 17.85
N PRO A 214 -28.62 -25.42 17.46
CA PRO A 214 -29.53 -26.42 18.03
C PRO A 214 -29.33 -26.64 19.54
N TYR A 215 -28.08 -26.52 20.02
CA TYR A 215 -27.76 -26.66 21.44
C TYR A 215 -28.30 -25.48 22.25
N PHE A 216 -28.21 -24.26 21.69
CA PHE A 216 -28.83 -23.08 22.29
C PHE A 216 -30.36 -23.17 22.30
N GLN A 217 -30.99 -23.61 21.21
CA GLN A 217 -32.45 -23.72 21.11
C GLN A 217 -33.05 -24.75 22.06
N LYS A 218 -32.34 -25.86 22.31
CA LYS A 218 -32.79 -26.93 23.21
C LYS A 218 -32.45 -26.66 24.69
N GLY A 219 -31.68 -25.62 24.99
CA GLY A 219 -31.18 -25.36 26.34
C GLY A 219 -30.20 -26.42 26.85
N GLU A 220 -29.47 -27.08 25.95
CA GLU A 220 -28.47 -28.10 26.29
C GLU A 220 -27.22 -27.46 26.95
N SER A 221 -26.39 -28.28 27.62
CA SER A 221 -25.17 -27.80 28.27
C SER A 221 -24.25 -27.08 27.27
N LEU A 222 -23.76 -25.90 27.68
CA LEU A 222 -22.79 -25.09 26.93
C LEU A 222 -21.42 -25.77 26.77
N ASP A 223 -21.16 -26.88 27.47
CA ASP A 223 -19.92 -27.66 27.28
C ASP A 223 -19.85 -28.27 25.87
N SER A 224 -20.98 -28.71 25.31
CA SER A 224 -21.06 -29.19 23.92
C SER A 224 -20.77 -28.07 22.92
N VAL A 225 -21.25 -26.86 23.22
CA VAL A 225 -20.94 -25.65 22.43
C VAL A 225 -19.44 -25.34 22.50
N CYS A 226 -18.83 -25.40 23.69
CA CYS A 226 -17.38 -25.20 23.86
C CYS A 226 -16.57 -26.24 23.08
N LYS A 227 -17.01 -27.51 23.06
CA LYS A 227 -16.38 -28.57 22.27
C LYS A 227 -16.42 -28.27 20.77
N ILE A 228 -17.58 -27.89 20.23
CA ILE A 228 -17.73 -27.53 18.81
C ILE A 228 -16.83 -26.36 18.42
N ILE A 229 -16.75 -25.33 19.28
CA ILE A 229 -15.87 -24.17 19.06
C ILE A 229 -14.40 -24.62 19.12
N LEU A 230 -14.04 -25.48 20.09
CA LEU A 230 -12.67 -25.97 20.24
C LEU A 230 -12.21 -26.74 18.99
N GLU A 231 -13.05 -27.66 18.50
CA GLU A 231 -12.79 -28.43 17.28
C GLU A 231 -12.75 -27.56 16.03
N SER A 232 -13.66 -26.58 15.90
CA SER A 232 -13.75 -25.72 14.72
C SER A 232 -12.63 -24.67 14.63
N LEU A 233 -12.06 -24.27 15.77
CA LEU A 233 -10.95 -23.31 15.84
C LEU A 233 -9.58 -23.97 16.03
N GLU A 234 -9.53 -25.30 16.14
CA GLU A 234 -8.32 -26.05 16.52
C GLU A 234 -7.66 -25.47 17.79
N ALA A 235 -8.48 -24.98 18.72
CA ALA A 235 -8.03 -24.30 19.91
C ALA A 235 -7.55 -25.31 20.97
N LYS A 236 -6.68 -24.87 21.88
CA LYS A 236 -6.26 -25.70 23.02
C LYS A 236 -7.28 -25.71 24.16
N ALA A 237 -8.04 -24.64 24.28
CA ALA A 237 -9.05 -24.47 25.31
C ALA A 237 -10.08 -23.43 24.84
N VAL A 238 -11.33 -23.65 25.23
CA VAL A 238 -12.44 -22.72 25.02
C VAL A 238 -13.21 -22.61 26.32
N ALA A 239 -13.57 -21.37 26.69
CA ALA A 239 -14.44 -21.11 27.81
C ALA A 239 -15.51 -20.09 27.41
N ILE A 240 -16.75 -20.33 27.84
CA ILE A 240 -17.84 -19.36 27.79
C ILE A 240 -18.04 -18.84 29.21
N THR A 241 -17.96 -17.53 29.39
CA THR A 241 -18.04 -16.86 30.68
C THR A 241 -19.19 -15.87 30.71
N ASP A 242 -19.60 -15.48 31.92
CA ASP A 242 -20.33 -14.24 32.14
C ASP A 242 -19.48 -13.26 32.97
N LEU A 243 -20.09 -12.20 33.49
CA LEU A 243 -19.41 -11.17 34.29
C LEU A 243 -18.91 -11.68 35.65
N GLU A 244 -19.36 -12.84 36.13
CA GLU A 244 -19.06 -13.35 37.47
C GLU A 244 -18.26 -14.65 37.46
N LYS A 245 -18.53 -15.56 36.50
CA LYS A 245 -18.01 -16.92 36.49
C LYS A 245 -17.94 -17.55 35.09
N ILE A 246 -17.20 -18.65 35.02
CA ILE A 246 -17.14 -19.51 33.84
C ILE A 246 -18.39 -20.38 33.78
N ARG A 247 -19.17 -20.26 32.70
CA ARG A 247 -20.42 -21.01 32.48
C ARG A 247 -20.14 -22.40 31.92
N ALA A 248 -19.23 -22.49 30.95
CA ALA A 248 -18.79 -23.74 30.36
C ALA A 248 -17.34 -23.66 29.89
N SER A 249 -16.68 -24.80 29.79
CA SER A 249 -15.30 -24.87 29.30
C SER A 249 -15.00 -26.23 28.72
N TYR A 250 -14.19 -26.26 27.67
CA TYR A 250 -13.66 -27.48 27.07
C TYR A 250 -12.16 -27.30 26.80
N VAL A 251 -11.37 -28.33 27.07
CA VAL A 251 -9.90 -28.34 26.88
C VAL A 251 -9.51 -29.61 26.13
N VAL A 252 -8.42 -29.56 25.35
CA VAL A 252 -7.88 -30.77 24.71
C VAL A 252 -7.37 -31.74 25.78
N GLU A 253 -7.36 -33.01 25.43
CA GLU A 253 -6.84 -34.08 26.28
C GLU A 253 -5.39 -33.80 26.73
N GLY A 254 -5.12 -33.98 28.02
CA GLY A 254 -3.79 -33.70 28.61
C GLY A 254 -3.58 -32.27 29.15
N ILE A 255 -4.55 -31.36 28.98
CA ILE A 255 -4.52 -30.02 29.57
C ILE A 255 -5.40 -30.00 30.84
N PRO A 256 -4.95 -29.38 31.96
CA PRO A 256 -5.78 -29.22 33.16
C PRO A 256 -7.11 -28.52 32.83
N ARG A 257 -8.20 -28.99 33.43
CA ARG A 257 -9.51 -28.33 33.28
C ARG A 257 -9.45 -26.90 33.80
N ILE A 258 -10.15 -26.00 33.12
CA ILE A 258 -10.33 -24.63 33.59
C ILE A 258 -11.21 -24.66 34.85
N GLU A 259 -10.66 -24.26 36.00
CA GLU A 259 -11.43 -24.18 37.23
C GLU A 259 -12.50 -23.08 37.10
N LYS A 260 -13.75 -23.41 37.44
CA LYS A 260 -14.89 -22.48 37.48
C LYS A 260 -14.76 -21.54 38.69
N GLN A 261 -13.69 -20.77 38.79
CA GLN A 261 -13.54 -19.75 39.82
C GLN A 261 -14.19 -18.42 39.39
N ILE A 262 -14.68 -17.71 40.40
CA ILE A 262 -15.29 -16.38 40.28
C ILE A 262 -14.20 -15.39 39.88
N PHE A 263 -14.36 -14.72 38.74
CA PHE A 263 -13.56 -13.52 38.48
C PHE A 263 -14.10 -12.43 39.41
N LYS A 264 -13.47 -12.22 40.57
CA LYS A 264 -13.61 -10.93 41.25
C LYS A 264 -12.99 -9.91 40.31
N ALA A 265 -13.82 -9.09 39.68
CA ALA A 265 -13.38 -7.92 38.92
C ALA A 265 -12.40 -7.14 39.81
N LEU A 266 -11.16 -7.00 39.34
CA LEU A 266 -10.17 -6.04 39.86
C LEU A 266 -10.45 -4.68 39.22
#